data_AF-A0A139BUG0-F1
#
_entry.id   AF-A0A139BUG0-F1
#
_cell.length_a   1.000
_cell.length_b   1.000
_cell.length_c   1.000
_cell.angle_alpha   90.00
_cell.angle_beta   90.00
_cell.angle_gamma   90.00
#
_symmetry.space_group_name_H-M   'P 1'
#
loop_
_entity.id
_entity.type
_entity.pdbx_description
1 polymer ?
#
loop_
_entity_poly.entity_id
_entity_poly.type
_entity_poly.pdbx_seq_one_letter_code
_entity_poly.pdbx_strand_id
1 'polypeptide(L)'
;MKPNNLLLHCYAEKSGEQWQVFCLDLSLAAQGDSFKEARIKLDSMVESYLQDALVGEDKEYADQLLNRKAPLRQWIKYYFFRLIFLIFSTKNRLPRLFKEAIPMVPCSHRHA
;
A
#
# COMPACT_ATOMS: atom_id res chain seq x y z
N MET A 1 12.08 8.27 9.27
CA MET A 1 11.06 7.28 9.70
C MET A 1 11.66 6.36 10.76
N LYS A 2 10.88 5.89 11.76
CA LYS A 2 11.38 4.80 12.63
C LYS A 2 11.42 3.50 11.80
N PRO A 3 12.48 2.67 11.89
CA PRO A 3 12.62 1.44 11.10
C PRO A 3 11.46 0.44 11.28
N ASN A 4 10.67 0.55 12.35
CA ASN A 4 9.49 -0.29 12.60
C ASN A 4 8.19 0.13 11.87
N ASN A 5 8.20 1.18 11.05
CA ASN A 5 7.00 1.60 10.31
C ASN A 5 7.23 1.49 8.79
N LEU A 6 7.35 0.25 8.31
CA LEU A 6 7.71 -0.12 6.93
C LEU A 6 6.55 -0.01 5.91
N LEU A 7 5.42 0.58 6.30
CA LEU A 7 4.25 0.69 5.43
C LEU A 7 4.20 2.09 4.78
N LEU A 8 4.32 2.12 3.45
CA LEU A 8 4.22 3.35 2.66
C LEU A 8 2.77 3.61 2.23
N HIS A 9 2.38 4.87 2.25
CA HIS A 9 1.09 5.36 1.76
C HIS A 9 1.15 5.53 0.25
N CYS A 10 0.67 4.52 -0.47
CA CYS A 10 0.61 4.54 -1.91
C CYS A 10 -0.84 4.50 -2.43
N TYR A 11 -1.09 5.14 -3.57
CA TYR A 11 -2.33 4.98 -4.31
C TYR A 11 -2.07 5.01 -5.82
N ALA A 12 -3.05 4.56 -6.59
CA ALA A 12 -3.03 4.62 -8.04
C ALA A 12 -4.30 5.29 -8.56
N GLU A 13 -4.18 6.04 -9.63
CA GLU A 13 -5.32 6.58 -10.37
C GLU A 13 -5.08 6.45 -11.88
N LYS A 14 -6.17 6.26 -12.62
CA LYS A 14 -6.10 6.30 -14.09
C LYS A 14 -6.24 7.76 -14.53
N SER A 15 -5.32 8.21 -15.37
CA SER A 15 -5.31 9.57 -15.93
C SER A 15 -5.19 9.48 -17.45
N GLY A 16 -6.32 9.65 -18.14
CA GLY A 16 -6.41 9.37 -19.57
C GLY A 16 -6.19 7.89 -19.86
N GLU A 17 -5.28 7.58 -20.78
CA GLU A 17 -4.94 6.20 -21.16
C GLU A 17 -3.89 5.56 -20.25
N GLN A 18 -3.32 6.30 -19.32
CA GLN A 18 -2.20 5.84 -18.50
C GLN A 18 -2.57 5.72 -17.03
N TRP A 19 -1.87 4.82 -16.35
CA TRP A 19 -1.92 4.63 -14.91
C TRP A 19 -0.82 5.45 -14.25
N GLN A 20 -1.21 6.23 -13.24
CA GLN A 20 -0.29 6.95 -12.37
C GLN A 20 -0.34 6.34 -10.98
N VAL A 21 0.83 6.12 -10.39
CA VAL A 21 0.99 5.60 -9.04
C VAL A 21 1.84 6.57 -8.23
N PHE A 22 1.49 6.73 -6.97
CA PHE A 22 2.08 7.72 -6.08
C PHE A 22 2.50 7.05 -4.77
N CYS A 23 3.67 7.40 -4.26
CA CYS A 23 4.12 7.12 -2.90
C CYS A 23 4.23 8.45 -2.15
N LEU A 24 3.35 8.64 -1.15
CA LEU A 24 3.22 9.94 -0.48
C LEU A 24 4.32 10.22 0.54
N ASP A 25 4.87 9.17 1.16
CA ASP A 25 5.88 9.32 2.21
C ASP A 25 7.23 9.76 1.64
N LEU A 26 7.53 9.37 0.39
CA LEU A 26 8.77 9.68 -0.32
C LEU A 26 8.57 10.72 -1.44
N SER A 27 7.34 11.20 -1.64
CA SER A 27 6.96 12.10 -2.73
C SER A 27 7.38 11.58 -4.12
N LEU A 28 7.31 10.26 -4.33
CA LEU A 28 7.62 9.60 -5.60
C LEU A 28 6.35 9.34 -6.40
N ALA A 29 6.47 9.37 -7.73
CA ALA A 29 5.39 9.04 -8.64
C ALA A 29 5.92 8.35 -9.89
N ALA A 30 5.17 7.40 -10.41
CA ALA A 30 5.49 6.71 -11.66
C ALA A 30 4.26 6.55 -12.54
N GLN A 31 4.48 6.34 -13.84
CA GLN A 31 3.43 6.19 -14.84
C GLN A 31 3.72 5.02 -15.78
N GLY A 32 2.67 4.35 -16.23
CA GLY A 32 2.73 3.26 -17.21
C GLY A 32 1.40 3.07 -17.92
N ASP A 33 1.40 2.26 -18.96
CA ASP A 33 0.21 1.99 -19.77
C ASP A 33 -0.71 0.99 -19.06
N SER A 34 -0.19 0.27 -18.08
CA SER A 34 -0.95 -0.58 -17.16
C SER A 34 -0.63 -0.27 -15.70
N PHE A 35 -1.59 -0.58 -14.81
CA PHE A 35 -1.37 -0.48 -13.36
C PHE A 35 -0.14 -1.28 -12.91
N LYS A 36 0.04 -2.48 -13.47
CA LYS A 36 1.16 -3.36 -13.13
C LYS A 36 2.50 -2.73 -13.50
N GLU A 37 2.59 -2.17 -14.70
CA GLU A 37 3.79 -1.50 -15.17
C GLU A 37 4.12 -0.26 -14.35
N ALA A 38 3.12 0.60 -14.10
CA ALA A 38 3.28 1.79 -13.28
C ALA A 38 3.78 1.43 -11.87
N ARG A 39 3.19 0.38 -11.27
CA ARG A 39 3.60 -0.13 -9.95
C ARG A 39 5.04 -0.65 -9.95
N ILE A 40 5.44 -1.46 -10.93
CA ILE A 40 6.82 -1.97 -11.02
C ILE A 40 7.82 -0.83 -11.09
N LYS A 41 7.52 0.21 -11.89
CA LYS A 41 8.35 1.41 -11.99
C LYS A 41 8.47 2.13 -10.64
N LEU A 42 7.35 2.31 -9.93
CA LEU A 42 7.36 2.92 -8.60
C LEU A 42 8.16 2.11 -7.59
N ASP A 43 7.98 0.78 -7.56
CA ASP A 43 8.71 -0.10 -6.65
C ASP A 43 10.23 0.00 -6.89
N SER A 44 10.66 0.02 -8.16
CA SER A 44 12.07 0.23 -8.52
C SER A 44 12.59 1.61 -8.09
N MET A 45 11.80 2.68 -8.26
CA MET A 45 12.17 4.02 -7.80
C MET A 45 12.31 4.10 -6.27
N VAL A 46 11.40 3.44 -5.54
CA VAL A 46 11.46 3.38 -4.07
C VAL A 46 12.72 2.63 -3.62
N GLU A 47 13.03 1.50 -4.26
CA GLU A 47 14.22 0.70 -3.92
C GLU A 47 15.51 1.52 -4.12
N SER A 48 15.70 2.12 -5.29
CA SER A 48 16.86 2.97 -5.55
C SER A 48 16.92 4.15 -4.58
N TYR A 49 15.80 4.82 -4.34
CA TYR A 49 15.74 5.95 -3.41
C TYR A 49 16.16 5.57 -1.97
N LEU A 50 15.72 4.40 -1.50
CA LEU A 50 16.10 3.92 -0.17
C LEU A 50 17.56 3.45 -0.12
N GLN A 51 18.09 2.85 -1.19
CA GLN A 51 19.50 2.48 -1.27
C GLN A 51 20.39 3.73 -1.17
N ASP A 52 20.08 4.77 -1.95
CA ASP A 52 20.83 6.02 -1.96
C ASP A 52 20.77 6.73 -0.60
N ALA A 53 19.58 6.78 0.02
CA ALA A 53 19.37 7.47 1.30
C ALA A 53 19.93 6.71 2.52
N LEU A 54 19.98 5.36 2.52
CA LEU A 54 20.36 4.58 3.70
C LEU A 54 21.80 4.07 3.67
N VAL A 55 22.31 3.75 2.49
CA VAL A 55 23.61 3.09 2.29
C VAL A 55 24.53 3.92 1.42
N GLY A 56 23.98 4.68 0.47
CA GLY A 56 24.71 5.46 -0.52
C GLY A 56 25.20 6.83 -0.05
N GLU A 57 25.46 7.70 -1.04
CA GLU A 57 26.11 9.01 -0.88
C GLU A 57 25.29 10.00 -0.05
N ASP A 58 23.96 9.84 -0.01
CA ASP A 58 23.04 10.77 0.64
C ASP A 58 22.71 10.39 2.10
N LYS A 59 23.47 9.47 2.70
CA LYS A 59 23.25 9.02 4.08
C LYS A 59 23.26 10.17 5.10
N GLU A 60 24.06 11.21 4.87
CA GLU A 60 24.09 12.41 5.72
C GLU A 60 22.78 13.21 5.65
N TYR A 61 22.00 13.05 4.57
CA TYR A 61 20.70 13.69 4.35
C TYR A 61 19.52 12.72 4.49
N ALA A 62 19.75 11.50 4.98
CA ALA A 62 18.74 10.45 5.09
C ALA A 62 17.47 10.93 5.80
N ASP A 63 17.61 11.69 6.90
CA ASP A 63 16.47 12.20 7.66
C ASP A 63 15.64 13.23 6.87
N GLN A 64 16.26 14.01 6.00
CA GLN A 64 15.55 14.97 5.15
C GLN A 64 14.86 14.26 3.97
N LEU A 65 15.55 13.31 3.34
CA LEU A 65 15.03 12.53 2.23
C LEU A 65 13.83 11.67 2.66
N LEU A 66 13.94 10.97 3.79
CA LEU A 66 12.88 10.09 4.31
C LEU A 66 11.71 10.84 4.95
N ASN A 67 11.78 12.17 5.12
CA ASN A 67 10.69 13.00 5.62
C ASN A 67 10.08 13.91 4.54
N ARG A 68 10.46 13.74 3.26
CA ARG A 68 9.93 14.53 2.14
C ARG A 68 8.51 14.10 1.77
N LYS A 69 7.54 14.55 2.57
CA LYS A 69 6.13 14.27 2.35
C LYS A 69 5.64 14.92 1.06
N ALA A 70 4.78 14.20 0.34
CA ALA A 70 4.07 14.72 -0.83
C ALA A 70 3.17 15.93 -0.48
N PRO A 71 2.82 16.77 -1.47
CA PRO A 71 1.90 17.90 -1.28
C PRO A 71 0.56 17.49 -0.67
N LEU A 72 -0.04 18.35 0.14
CA LEU A 72 -1.31 18.11 0.85
C LEU A 72 -2.45 17.64 -0.08
N ARG A 73 -2.48 18.14 -1.32
CA ARG A 73 -3.46 17.72 -2.32
C ARG A 73 -3.45 16.21 -2.56
N GLN A 74 -2.27 15.58 -2.58
CA GLN A 74 -2.15 14.14 -2.80
C GLN A 74 -2.57 13.34 -1.55
N TRP A 75 -2.27 13.85 -0.36
CA TRP A 75 -2.76 13.28 0.90
C TRP A 75 -4.29 13.31 1.00
N ILE A 76 -4.93 14.41 0.60
CA ILE A 76 -6.39 14.53 0.55
C ILE A 76 -6.97 13.46 -0.38
N LYS A 77 -6.40 13.28 -1.58
CA LYS A 77 -6.82 12.21 -2.51
C LYS A 77 -6.69 10.82 -1.88
N TYR A 78 -5.57 10.53 -1.23
CA TYR A 78 -5.34 9.24 -0.58
C TYR A 78 -6.39 8.93 0.49
N TYR A 79 -6.65 9.88 1.41
CA TYR A 79 -7.65 9.66 2.44
C TYR A 79 -9.07 9.60 1.87
N PHE A 80 -9.35 10.34 0.80
CA PHE A 80 -10.61 10.24 0.08
C PHE A 80 -10.80 8.84 -0.55
N PHE A 81 -9.80 8.31 -1.26
CA PHE A 81 -9.85 6.95 -1.82
C PHE A 81 -9.95 5.89 -0.73
N ARG A 82 -9.24 6.06 0.39
CA ARG A 82 -9.33 5.16 1.55
C ARG A 82 -10.72 5.16 2.17
N LEU A 83 -11.36 6.33 2.31
CA LEU A 83 -12.71 6.46 2.84
C LEU A 83 -13.74 5.81 1.91
N ILE A 84 -13.65 6.07 0.60
CA ILE A 84 -14.45 5.41 -0.42
C ILE A 84 -14.29 3.89 -0.30
N PHE A 85 -13.06 3.39 -0.31
CA PHE A 85 -12.81 1.95 -0.21
C PHE A 85 -13.43 1.34 1.04
N LEU A 86 -13.33 2.01 2.20
CA LEU A 86 -13.93 1.54 3.44
C LEU A 86 -15.46 1.44 3.33
N ILE A 87 -16.12 2.49 2.83
CA ILE A 87 -17.59 2.57 2.69
C ILE A 87 -18.11 1.56 1.65
N PHE A 88 -17.44 1.42 0.51
CA PHE A 88 -17.85 0.50 -0.55
C PHE A 88 -17.53 -0.96 -0.21
N SER A 89 -16.45 -1.24 0.54
CA SER A 89 -16.12 -2.60 0.98
C SER A 89 -17.15 -3.15 1.98
N THR A 90 -17.70 -2.29 2.85
CA THR A 90 -18.83 -2.66 3.72
C THR A 90 -20.12 -2.98 2.95
N LYS A 91 -20.31 -2.44 1.75
CA LYS A 91 -21.54 -2.64 0.96
C LYS A 91 -21.65 -4.04 0.36
N ASN A 92 -20.52 -4.75 0.15
CA ASN A 92 -20.47 -6.10 -0.41
C ASN A 92 -20.22 -7.21 0.63
N ARG A 93 -20.14 -6.86 1.92
CA ARG A 93 -20.06 -7.82 3.03
C ARG A 93 -20.94 -7.37 4.19
N LEU A 94 -22.24 -7.59 4.08
CA LEU A 94 -22.98 -7.92 5.30
C LEU A 94 -22.51 -9.33 5.70
N PRO A 95 -21.75 -9.52 6.79
CA PRO A 95 -21.55 -10.86 7.30
C PRO A 95 -22.93 -11.38 7.70
N ARG A 96 -23.39 -12.46 7.05
CA ARG A 96 -24.40 -13.31 7.66
C ARG A 96 -23.73 -13.90 8.91
N LEU A 97 -23.97 -13.28 10.07
CA LEU A 97 -23.60 -13.87 11.34
C LEU A 97 -24.34 -15.21 11.43
N PHE A 98 -23.61 -16.31 11.27
CA PHE A 98 -24.09 -17.62 11.66
C PHE A 98 -23.25 -18.07 12.85
N LYS A 99 -23.94 -18.53 13.89
CA LYS A 99 -23.32 -19.25 15.00
C LYS A 99 -23.59 -20.73 14.75
N GLU A 100 -22.58 -21.44 14.28
CA GLU A 100 -22.63 -22.91 14.25
C GLU A 100 -22.00 -23.44 15.54
N ALA A 101 -22.72 -24.34 16.23
CA ALA A 101 -22.16 -25.12 17.31
C ALA A 101 -21.38 -26.28 16.69
N ILE A 102 -20.06 -26.28 16.86
CA ILE A 102 -19.22 -27.40 16.44
C ILE A 102 -19.46 -28.56 17.43
N PRO A 103 -19.81 -29.77 16.98
CA PRO A 103 -19.87 -30.92 17.86
C PRO A 103 -18.46 -31.23 18.41
N MET A 104 -18.31 -31.20 19.73
CA MET A 104 -17.07 -31.58 20.44
C MET A 104 -16.91 -33.10 20.49
N VAL A 105 -16.77 -33.75 19.34
CA VAL A 105 -16.27 -35.12 19.27
C VAL A 105 -15.24 -35.20 18.16
N PRO A 106 -13.96 -35.50 18.46
CA PRO A 106 -12.99 -35.80 17.42
C PRO A 106 -13.45 -37.07 16.69
N CYS A 107 -13.57 -36.98 15.36
CA CYS A 107 -13.78 -38.14 14.52
C CYS A 107 -12.55 -39.05 14.68
N SER A 108 -12.65 -40.11 15.49
CA SER A 108 -11.62 -41.13 15.54
C SER A 108 -11.68 -41.91 14.23
N HIS A 109 -10.89 -41.48 13.24
CA HIS A 109 -10.57 -42.30 12.09
C HIS A 109 -9.79 -43.52 12.59
N ARG A 110 -10.51 -44.61 12.87
CA ARG A 110 -9.95 -45.92 13.14
C ARG A 110 -9.77 -46.59 11.78
N HIS A 111 -8.54 -46.52 11.24
CA HIS A 111 -8.15 -47.35 10.09
C HIS A 111 -7.97 -48.80 10.59
N ALA A 112 -8.83 -49.69 10.09
CA ALA A 112 -8.58 -51.12 9.95
C ALA A 112 -9.20 -51.54 8.62
#